data_AF-A0A5B6ZZX2-F1
#
_entry.id   AF-A0A5B6ZZX2-F1
#
_cell.length_a   1.000
_cell.length_b   1.000
_cell.length_c   1.000
_cell.angle_alpha   90.00
_cell.angle_beta   90.00
_cell.angle_gamma   90.00
#
_symmetry.space_group_name_H-M   'P 1'
#
loop_
_entity.id
_entity.type
_entity.pdbx_description
1 polymer ?
#
loop_
_entity_poly.entity_id
_entity_poly.type
_entity_poly.pdbx_seq_one_letter_code
_entity_poly.pdbx_strand_id
1 'polypeptide(L)'
;EYVDVMMKDNSGGEPVRLIVDMDFRSQFELARPTTTYIELSNSLPSIFVGTEEKLNKIIFLLCSGAKQSLKERGLHIPPWRKASYTLSKWFSENSKKVSVSPSKEADMRKCEPKSGSICGSSKFSKWAH
;
A
#
# COMPACT_ATOMS: atom_id res chain seq x y z
N GLU A 1 3.53 -7.12 -0.05
CA GLU A 1 2.21 -7.52 0.51
C GLU A 1 1.32 -6.27 0.58
N TYR A 2 0.02 -6.42 0.80
CA TYR A 2 -0.88 -5.29 1.05
C TYR A 2 -1.75 -5.57 2.27
N VAL A 3 -2.25 -4.51 2.89
CA VAL A 3 -3.21 -4.56 4.00
C VAL A 3 -4.55 -4.02 3.52
N ASP A 4 -5.61 -4.71 3.90
CA ASP A 4 -6.98 -4.34 3.61
C ASP A 4 -7.62 -3.79 4.89
N VAL A 5 -8.02 -2.52 4.89
CA VAL A 5 -8.55 -1.81 6.06
C VAL A 5 -10.01 -1.50 5.84
N MET A 6 -10.88 -2.04 6.70
CA MET A 6 -12.30 -1.69 6.73
C MET A 6 -12.51 -0.56 7.73
N MET A 7 -12.77 0.65 7.23
CA MET A 7 -13.12 1.80 8.06
C MET A 7 -14.62 1.84 8.27
N LYS A 8 -15.05 1.81 9.53
CA LYS A 8 -16.44 2.08 9.92
C LYS A 8 -16.53 3.51 10.41
N ASP A 9 -17.46 4.27 9.84
CA ASP A 9 -17.82 5.55 10.42
C ASP A 9 -18.69 5.36 11.67
N ASN A 10 -18.74 6.38 12.52
CA ASN A 10 -19.66 6.39 13.66
C ASN A 10 -21.09 6.81 13.24
N SER A 11 -21.28 7.20 11.98
CA SER A 11 -22.57 7.61 11.40
C SER A 11 -23.46 6.45 10.97
N GLY A 12 -22.98 5.21 11.07
CA GLY A 12 -23.77 4.02 10.74
C GLY A 12 -23.86 3.74 9.24
N GLY A 13 -22.95 4.30 8.44
CA GLY A 13 -22.82 4.03 7.01
C GLY A 13 -22.15 2.69 6.71
N GLU A 14 -22.15 2.33 5.42
CA GLU A 14 -21.45 1.14 4.94
C GLU A 14 -19.93 1.29 5.15
N PRO A 15 -19.24 0.22 5.58
CA PRO A 15 -17.81 0.29 5.84
C PRO A 15 -17.03 0.53 4.54
N VAL A 16 -16.13 1.51 4.55
CA VAL A 16 -15.28 1.84 3.41
C VAL A 16 -14.04 0.95 3.43
N ARG A 17 -13.79 0.26 2.31
CA ARG A 17 -12.58 -0.54 2.10
C ARG A 17 -11.42 0.34 1.61
N LEU A 18 -10.30 0.27 2.32
CA LEU A 18 -9.06 0.93 1.95
C LEU A 18 -7.94 -0.08 1.77
N ILE A 19 -7.18 0.09 0.70
CA ILE A 19 -6.04 -0.76 0.36
C ILE A 19 -4.77 0.01 0.65
N VAL A 20 -3.88 -0.62 1.43
CA VAL A 20 -2.57 -0.09 1.78
C VAL A 20 -1.48 -1.01 1.21
N ASP A 21 -0.68 -0.52 0.27
CA ASP A 21 0.48 -1.25 -0.27
C ASP A 21 1.74 -0.40 -0.04
N MET A 22 2.67 -0.89 0.78
CA MET A 22 3.87 -0.16 1.18
C MET A 22 4.93 -0.06 0.08
N ASP A 23 4.87 -0.98 -0.89
CA ASP A 23 5.82 -1.10 -1.99
C ASP A 23 5.08 -1.05 -3.32
N PHE A 24 4.19 -0.07 -3.47
CA PHE A 24 3.27 0.01 -4.61
C PHE A 24 4.00 0.30 -5.91
N ARG A 25 4.94 1.24 -5.91
CA ARG A 25 5.70 1.64 -7.12
C ARG A 25 6.47 0.46 -7.73
N SER A 26 7.13 -0.35 -6.89
CA SER A 26 7.97 -1.47 -7.36
C SER A 26 7.17 -2.55 -8.10
N GLN A 27 5.87 -2.66 -7.84
CA GLN A 27 4.98 -3.58 -8.57
C GLN A 27 4.94 -3.28 -10.08
N PHE A 28 5.29 -2.05 -10.50
CA PHE A 28 5.16 -1.57 -11.88
C PHE A 28 6.49 -1.39 -12.61
N GLU A 29 7.61 -1.86 -12.06
CA GLU A 29 8.92 -1.72 -12.71
C GLU A 29 9.07 -2.60 -13.97
N LEU A 30 9.68 -2.05 -15.02
CA LEU A 30 9.92 -2.77 -16.29
C LEU A 30 11.41 -2.94 -16.54
N ALA A 31 11.80 -4.01 -17.23
CA ALA A 31 13.19 -4.28 -17.58
C ALA A 31 13.78 -3.27 -18.58
N ARG A 32 12.96 -2.70 -19.45
CA ARG A 32 13.36 -1.69 -20.46
C ARG A 32 12.24 -0.67 -20.65
N PRO A 33 11.99 0.23 -19.70
CA PRO A 33 10.93 1.21 -19.86
C PRO A 33 11.29 2.22 -20.96
N THR A 34 10.27 2.82 -21.55
CA THR A 34 10.39 4.05 -22.36
C THR A 34 10.50 5.25 -21.43
N THR A 35 11.04 6.37 -21.90
CA THR A 35 11.14 7.59 -21.09
C THR A 35 9.78 8.04 -20.55
N THR A 36 8.75 7.97 -21.40
CA THR A 36 7.35 8.24 -21.03
C THR A 36 6.84 7.35 -19.90
N TYR A 37 7.22 6.07 -19.90
CA TYR A 37 6.82 5.16 -18.84
C TYR A 37 7.59 5.39 -17.54
N ILE A 38 8.87 5.79 -17.63
CA ILE A 38 9.67 6.18 -16.45
C ILE A 38 9.02 7.38 -15.74
N GLU A 39 8.59 8.40 -16.48
CA GLU A 39 7.90 9.55 -15.91
C GLU A 39 6.58 9.15 -15.24
N LEU A 40 5.80 8.30 -15.92
CA LEU A 40 4.55 7.77 -15.39
C LEU A 40 4.78 6.98 -14.09
N SER A 41 5.72 6.04 -14.06
CA SER A 41 6.00 5.24 -12.86
C SER A 41 6.62 6.05 -11.72
N ASN A 42 7.44 7.06 -12.04
CA ASN A 42 8.02 7.99 -11.06
C ASN A 42 6.99 8.95 -10.44
N SER A 43 5.83 9.14 -11.08
CA SER A 43 4.72 9.90 -10.49
C SER A 43 3.93 9.10 -9.44
N LEU A 44 4.11 7.78 -9.37
CA LEU A 44 3.39 6.94 -8.43
C LEU A 44 3.89 7.14 -7.00
N PRO A 45 3.01 7.12 -5.99
CA PRO A 45 3.46 7.08 -4.61
C PRO A 45 4.14 5.74 -4.32
N SER A 46 5.21 5.76 -3.50
CA SER A 46 5.86 4.53 -3.04
C SER A 46 4.90 3.70 -2.19
N ILE A 47 4.17 4.37 -1.30
CA ILE A 47 3.12 3.78 -0.45
C ILE A 47 1.77 4.21 -1.02
N PHE A 48 0.95 3.24 -1.42
CA PHE A 48 -0.42 3.50 -1.82
C PHE A 48 -1.37 3.37 -0.64
N VAL A 49 -2.25 4.35 -0.47
CA VAL A 49 -3.41 4.31 0.43
C VAL A 49 -4.60 4.86 -0.35
N GLY A 50 -5.65 4.04 -0.52
CA GLY A 50 -6.84 4.49 -1.23
C GLY A 50 -7.92 3.42 -1.39
N THR A 51 -9.05 3.83 -1.96
CA THR A 51 -10.18 2.94 -2.25
C THR A 51 -9.90 2.04 -3.45
N GLU A 52 -10.75 1.04 -3.61
CA GLU A 52 -10.75 0.14 -4.77
C GLU A 52 -10.84 0.89 -6.10
N GLU A 53 -11.71 1.89 -6.20
CA GLU A 53 -11.93 2.63 -7.45
C GLU A 53 -10.68 3.42 -7.85
N LYS A 54 -10.01 4.02 -6.86
CA LYS A 54 -8.77 4.75 -7.08
C LYS A 54 -7.66 3.81 -7.53
N LEU A 55 -7.52 2.67 -6.85
CA LEU A 55 -6.53 1.65 -7.21
C LEU A 55 -6.77 1.13 -8.62
N ASN A 56 -8.02 0.84 -8.98
CA ASN A 56 -8.41 0.31 -10.27
C ASN A 56 -8.03 1.26 -11.42
N LYS A 57 -8.35 2.56 -11.28
CA LYS A 57 -7.97 3.59 -12.25
C LYS A 57 -6.46 3.66 -12.47
N ILE A 58 -5.68 3.62 -11.39
CA ILE A 58 -4.22 3.68 -11.45
C ILE A 58 -3.66 2.43 -12.16
N ILE A 59 -4.15 1.23 -11.82
CA ILE A 59 -3.71 -0.02 -12.44
C ILE A 59 -4.00 -0.02 -13.95
N PHE A 60 -5.20 0.41 -14.37
CA PHE A 60 -5.52 0.51 -15.80
C PHE A 60 -4.58 1.44 -16.55
N LEU A 61 -4.30 2.62 -15.99
CA LEU A 61 -3.38 3.59 -16.57
C LEU A 61 -1.96 3.00 -16.72
N LEU A 62 -1.45 2.37 -15.66
CA LEU A 62 -0.10 1.80 -15.64
C LEU A 62 0.04 0.58 -16.55
N CYS A 63 -0.95 -0.31 -16.58
CA CYS A 63 -0.94 -1.46 -17.49
C CYS A 63 -1.00 -1.02 -18.94
N SER A 64 -1.76 0.04 -19.25
CA SER A 64 -1.79 0.62 -20.60
C SER A 64 -0.43 1.20 -20.99
N GLY A 65 0.16 2.03 -20.14
CA GLY A 65 1.50 2.59 -20.36
C GLY A 65 2.58 1.51 -20.47
N ALA A 66 2.51 0.47 -19.64
CA ALA A 66 3.45 -0.64 -19.67
C ALA A 66 3.34 -1.43 -20.98
N LYS A 67 2.10 -1.69 -21.44
CA LYS A 67 1.83 -2.34 -22.71
C LYS A 67 2.43 -1.56 -23.87
N GLN A 68 2.28 -0.24 -23.88
CA GLN A 68 2.87 0.62 -24.90
C GLN A 68 4.40 0.58 -24.85
N SER A 69 4.98 0.77 -23.67
CA SER A 69 6.44 0.74 -23.48
C SER A 69 7.07 -0.59 -23.93
N LEU A 70 6.46 -1.73 -23.59
CA LEU A 70 6.95 -3.05 -23.98
C LEU A 70 6.87 -3.25 -25.49
N LYS A 71 5.77 -2.83 -26.13
CA LYS A 71 5.61 -2.90 -27.59
C LYS A 71 6.64 -2.07 -28.34
N GLU A 72 6.88 -0.83 -27.91
CA GLU A 72 7.88 0.06 -28.51
C GLU A 72 9.30 -0.53 -28.42
N ARG A 73 9.58 -1.31 -27.37
CA ARG A 73 10.85 -2.00 -27.17
C ARG A 73 10.91 -3.41 -27.80
N GLY A 74 9.86 -3.84 -28.51
CA GLY A 74 9.78 -5.16 -29.12
C GLY A 74 9.75 -6.31 -28.11
N LEU A 75 9.29 -6.06 -26.88
CA LEU A 75 9.22 -7.05 -25.81
C LEU A 75 7.82 -7.68 -25.74
N HIS A 76 7.78 -8.98 -25.45
CA HIS A 76 6.53 -9.69 -25.18
C HIS A 76 5.86 -9.13 -23.92
N ILE A 77 4.54 -8.95 -23.96
CA ILE A 77 3.76 -8.47 -22.82
C ILE A 77 3.41 -9.67 -21.94
N PRO A 78 4.01 -9.79 -20.74
CA PRO A 78 3.70 -10.92 -19.88
C PRO A 78 2.27 -10.82 -19.33
N PRO A 79 1.64 -11.95 -18.97
CA PRO A 79 0.26 -11.97 -18.48
C PRO A 79 0.05 -11.14 -17.21
N TRP A 80 1.06 -11.08 -16.32
CA TRP A 80 1.00 -10.26 -15.10
C TRP A 80 1.03 -8.75 -15.35
N ARG A 81 1.29 -8.30 -16.59
CA ARG A 81 1.17 -6.89 -17.00
C ARG A 81 -0.20 -6.55 -17.58
N LYS A 82 -1.15 -7.49 -17.57
CA LYS A 82 -2.56 -7.21 -17.85
C LYS A 82 -3.24 -6.70 -16.58
N ALA A 83 -4.12 -5.70 -16.74
CA ALA A 83 -4.84 -5.10 -15.63
C ALA A 83 -5.64 -6.14 -14.85
N SER A 84 -6.32 -7.07 -15.51
CA SER A 84 -7.10 -8.12 -14.86
C SER A 84 -6.27 -8.96 -13.88
N TYR A 85 -5.08 -9.42 -14.29
CA TYR A 85 -4.20 -10.21 -13.44
C TYR A 85 -3.62 -9.38 -12.29
N THR A 86 -3.26 -8.12 -12.58
CA THR A 86 -2.72 -7.18 -11.59
C THR A 86 -3.78 -6.91 -10.52
N LEU A 87 -5.02 -6.62 -10.93
CA LEU A 87 -6.15 -6.41 -10.02
C LEU A 87 -6.41 -7.63 -9.13
N SER A 88 -6.34 -8.86 -9.67
CA SER A 88 -6.56 -10.07 -8.85
C SER A 88 -5.68 -10.15 -7.60
N LYS A 89 -4.50 -9.52 -7.59
CA LYS A 89 -3.66 -9.41 -6.37
C LYS A 89 -4.39 -8.69 -5.23
N TRP A 90 -5.07 -7.58 -5.51
CA TRP A 90 -5.73 -6.74 -4.50
C TRP A 90 -7.23 -7.02 -4.33
N PHE A 91 -7.86 -7.67 -5.30
CA PHE A 91 -9.30 -8.01 -5.28
C PHE A 91 -9.58 -9.47 -4.91
N SER A 92 -8.57 -10.25 -4.51
CA SER A 92 -8.79 -11.62 -4.03
C SER A 92 -9.58 -11.65 -2.73
N GLU A 93 -10.56 -12.54 -2.63
CA GLU A 93 -11.48 -12.68 -1.48
C GLU A 93 -10.78 -13.05 -0.17
N ASN A 94 -9.54 -13.55 -0.25
CA ASN A 94 -8.72 -14.01 0.88
C ASN A 94 -7.75 -12.94 1.43
N SER A 95 -8.06 -11.65 1.27
CA SER A 95 -7.26 -10.55 1.78
C SER A 95 -7.24 -10.53 3.32
N LYS A 96 -6.09 -10.19 3.93
CA LYS A 96 -5.96 -9.98 5.37
C LYS A 96 -6.71 -8.69 5.73
N LYS A 97 -7.99 -8.80 6.11
CA LYS A 97 -8.86 -7.67 6.48
C LYS A 97 -8.63 -7.26 7.93
N VAL A 98 -8.36 -5.98 8.15
CA VAL A 98 -8.22 -5.34 9.45
C VAL A 98 -9.39 -4.37 9.63
N SER A 99 -10.22 -4.58 10.65
CA SER A 99 -11.26 -3.63 11.03
C SER A 99 -10.69 -2.58 11.99
N VAL A 100 -10.92 -1.30 11.69
CA VAL A 100 -10.58 -0.20 12.59
C VAL A 100 -11.86 0.51 12.98
N SER A 101 -12.21 0.48 14.27
CA SER A 101 -13.27 1.31 14.83
C SER A 101 -12.67 2.55 15.50
N PRO A 102 -13.27 3.74 15.34
CA PRO A 102 -12.86 4.91 16.10
C PRO A 102 -13.08 4.62 17.60
N SER A 103 -11.99 4.50 18.35
CA SER A 103 -12.07 4.40 19.81
C SER A 103 -12.57 5.75 20.34
N LYS A 104 -13.64 5.76 21.13
CA LYS A 104 -14.07 6.97 21.87
C LYS A 104 -12.88 7.46 22.70
N GLU A 105 -12.62 8.77 22.66
CA GLU A 105 -11.54 9.44 23.38
C GLU A 105 -11.31 8.84 24.77
N ALA A 106 -10.12 8.26 24.98
CA ALA A 106 -9.63 7.97 26.32
C ALA A 106 -9.14 9.29 26.93
N ASP A 107 -10.07 9.91 27.64
CA ASP A 107 -9.93 10.77 28.81
C ASP A 107 -8.49 11.03 29.29
N MET A 108 -8.16 12.32 29.29
CA MET A 108 -7.00 12.96 29.88
C MET A 108 -6.78 12.53 31.34
N ARG A 109 -5.88 11.58 31.59
CA ARG A 109 -5.30 11.41 32.93
C ARG A 109 -3.95 12.10 33.03
N LYS A 110 -3.99 13.24 33.71
CA LYS A 110 -2.89 14.03 34.25
C LYS A 110 -1.84 13.12 34.93
N CYS A 111 -0.62 13.07 34.40
CA CYS A 111 0.55 12.58 35.13
C CYS A 111 1.28 13.77 35.75
N GLU A 112 1.09 14.00 37.05
CA GLU A 112 1.97 14.87 37.82
C GLU A 112 3.34 14.19 38.05
N PRO A 113 4.43 14.96 38.17
CA PRO A 113 5.76 14.41 38.27
C PRO A 113 6.02 13.97 39.71
N LYS A 114 6.31 12.67 39.92
CA LYS A 114 7.01 12.23 41.13
C LYS A 114 8.42 11.76 40.77
N SER A 115 9.36 12.61 41.16
CA SER A 115 10.78 12.35 41.36
C SER A 115 11.04 10.96 41.95
N GLY A 116 11.99 10.21 41.37
CA GLY A 116 12.58 9.04 42.03
C GLY A 116 13.38 8.09 41.13
N SER A 117 14.70 8.29 41.09
CA SER A 117 15.77 7.27 40.98
C SER A 117 15.90 6.31 39.78
N ILE A 118 16.81 6.69 38.87
CA ILE A 118 18.09 6.04 38.52
C ILE A 118 18.19 4.49 38.34
N CYS A 119 18.77 4.16 37.17
CA CYS A 119 19.68 3.06 36.79
C CYS A 119 19.11 1.71 36.36
N GLY A 120 19.51 1.31 35.16
CA GLY A 120 19.45 -0.06 34.67
C GLY A 120 19.79 -0.16 33.19
N SER A 121 21.04 0.11 32.82
CA SER A 121 21.55 -0.20 31.48
C SER A 121 21.45 -1.70 31.20
N SER A 122 20.95 -2.09 30.03
CA SER A 122 21.29 -3.38 29.44
C SER A 122 21.25 -3.33 27.92
N LYS A 123 22.34 -3.86 27.36
CA LYS A 123 22.82 -3.73 25.99
C LYS A 123 22.14 -4.74 25.06
N PHE A 124 22.08 -4.35 23.79
CA PHE A 124 22.30 -5.12 22.56
C PHE A 124 22.25 -6.66 22.58
N SER A 125 21.53 -7.22 21.60
CA SER A 125 21.85 -8.42 20.79
C SER A 125 20.87 -8.40 19.61
N LYS A 126 21.15 -8.08 18.35
CA LYS A 126 22.08 -8.57 17.30
C LYS A 126 22.10 -10.09 17.12
N TRP A 127 22.06 -10.46 15.82
CA TRP A 127 22.31 -11.72 15.10
C TRP A 127 21.04 -12.28 14.41
N ALA A 128 21.08 -12.80 13.19
CA ALA A 128 21.94 -12.68 12.00
C ALA A 128 21.33 -13.61 10.92
N HIS A 129 21.51 -13.24 9.65
CA HIS A 129 21.49 -14.05 8.41
C HIS A 129 20.26 -14.89 8.05
#